data_AF-A0A7S6MBW9-F1
#
_entry.id   AF-A0A7S6MBW9-F1
#
_cell.length_a   1.000
_cell.length_b   1.000
_cell.length_c   1.000
_cell.angle_alpha   90.00
_cell.angle_beta   90.00
_cell.angle_gamma   90.00
#
_symmetry.space_group_name_H-M   'P 1'
#
loop_
_entity.id
_entity.type
_entity.pdbx_description
1 polymer ?
#
loop_
_entity_poly.entity_id
_entity_poly.type
_entity_poly.pdbx_seq_one_letter_code
_entity_poly.pdbx_strand_id
1 'polypeptide(L)'
;MSDPRPDDLVILTHAAGEFEAQAKIIVLAEAGIDAAVFPGEAAWLGTASFQQQRRGVPIWVRAEDRERAAAALERQIADSVDIDWDEVEVGEPDAETRQVAEGGSLGRLLLILPVVLAIAAAVVLLRLAVT
;
A
#
# COMPACT_ATOMS: atom_id res chain seq x y z
N MET A 1 -2.19 -23.58 26.15
CA MET A 1 -2.74 -22.89 24.97
C MET A 1 -3.71 -23.85 24.32
N SER A 2 -4.97 -23.46 24.19
CA SER A 2 -5.93 -24.25 23.41
C SER A 2 -5.58 -24.09 21.92
N ASP A 3 -5.69 -25.18 21.16
CA ASP A 3 -5.55 -25.12 19.70
C ASP A 3 -6.65 -24.20 19.12
N PRO A 4 -6.34 -23.29 18.18
CA PRO A 4 -7.36 -22.47 17.54
C PRO A 4 -8.35 -23.35 16.78
N ARG A 5 -9.63 -23.00 16.84
CA ARG A 5 -10.67 -23.67 16.07
C ARG A 5 -10.53 -23.30 14.59
N PRO A 6 -11.03 -24.13 13.66
CA PRO A 6 -10.94 -23.86 12.22
C PRO A 6 -11.43 -22.45 11.82
N ASP A 7 -12.53 -22.02 12.42
CA ASP A 7 -13.17 -20.71 12.18
C ASP A 7 -12.49 -19.52 12.89
N ASP A 8 -11.52 -19.77 13.77
CA ASP A 8 -10.86 -18.69 14.51
C ASP A 8 -10.03 -17.84 13.54
N LEU A 9 -10.14 -16.52 13.66
CA LEU A 9 -9.30 -15.60 12.89
C LEU A 9 -7.89 -15.56 13.47
N VAL A 10 -6.90 -15.83 12.63
CA VAL A 10 -5.47 -15.80 12.97
C VAL A 10 -4.74 -14.83 12.07
N ILE A 11 -3.68 -14.22 12.59
CA ILE A 11 -2.82 -13.35 11.79
C ILE A 11 -2.00 -14.21 10.83
N LEU A 12 -2.12 -13.94 9.53
CA LEU A 12 -1.28 -14.52 8.50
C LEU A 12 0.08 -13.82 8.45
N THR A 13 0.05 -12.49 8.26
CA THR A 13 1.23 -11.63 8.14
C THR A 13 0.89 -10.20 8.51
N HIS A 14 1.90 -9.34 8.57
CA HIS A 14 1.72 -7.90 8.64
C HIS A 14 2.18 -7.26 7.33
N ALA A 15 1.41 -6.30 6.83
CA ALA A 15 1.77 -5.46 5.69
C ALA A 15 2.39 -4.15 6.19
N ALA A 16 3.28 -3.52 5.40
CA ALA A 16 3.92 -2.26 5.75
C ALA A 16 2.92 -1.10 5.86
N GLY A 17 1.79 -1.19 5.16
CA GLY A 17 0.73 -0.19 5.22
C GLY A 17 -0.59 -0.71 4.66
N GLU A 18 -1.60 0.15 4.67
CA GLU A 18 -2.96 -0.19 4.21
C GLU A 18 -2.99 -0.59 2.74
N PHE A 19 -2.25 0.13 1.88
CA PHE A 19 -2.17 -0.20 0.46
C PHE A 19 -1.69 -1.64 0.21
N GLU A 20 -0.56 -2.02 0.82
CA GLU A 20 -0.04 -3.39 0.69
C GLU A 20 -0.99 -4.42 1.30
N ALA A 21 -1.67 -4.08 2.40
CA ALA A 21 -2.65 -4.95 3.02
C ALA A 21 -3.83 -5.24 2.07
N GLN A 22 -4.35 -4.21 1.40
CA GLN A 22 -5.43 -4.35 0.42
C GLN A 22 -4.97 -5.13 -0.81
N ALA A 23 -3.74 -4.89 -1.31
CA ALA A 23 -3.19 -5.67 -2.41
C ALA A 23 -3.14 -7.17 -2.09
N LYS A 24 -2.67 -7.53 -0.88
CA LYS A 24 -2.65 -8.93 -0.42
C LYS A 24 -4.06 -9.51 -0.22
N ILE A 25 -5.02 -8.72 0.26
CA ILE A 25 -6.43 -9.17 0.36
C ILE A 25 -6.98 -9.55 -1.02
N ILE A 26 -6.75 -8.72 -2.04
CA ILE A 26 -7.23 -8.99 -3.41
C ILE A 26 -6.70 -10.34 -3.91
N VAL A 27 -5.41 -10.59 -3.70
CA VAL A 27 -4.75 -11.84 -4.12
C VAL A 27 -5.32 -13.05 -3.39
N LEU A 28 -5.55 -12.93 -2.09
CA LEU A 28 -6.17 -13.99 -1.30
C LEU A 28 -7.61 -14.25 -1.75
N ALA A 29 -8.36 -13.19 -2.07
CA ALA A 29 -9.71 -13.30 -2.60
C ALA A 29 -9.75 -14.00 -3.97
N GLU A 30 -8.80 -13.71 -4.88
CA GLU A 30 -8.64 -14.41 -6.16
C GLU A 30 -8.35 -15.91 -5.96
N ALA A 31 -7.64 -16.27 -4.89
CA ALA A 31 -7.40 -17.65 -4.47
C ALA A 31 -8.59 -18.29 -3.71
N GLY A 32 -9.70 -17.58 -3.56
CA GLY A 32 -10.90 -18.05 -2.85
C GLY A 32 -10.72 -18.14 -1.33
N ILE A 33 -9.89 -17.27 -0.74
CA ILE A 33 -9.60 -17.23 0.69
C ILE A 33 -10.10 -15.90 1.26
N ASP A 34 -10.97 -15.98 2.27
CA ASP A 34 -11.48 -14.80 2.96
C ASP A 34 -10.40 -14.23 3.88
N ALA A 35 -10.00 -12.98 3.62
CA ALA A 35 -9.04 -12.23 4.41
C ALA A 35 -9.62 -10.90 4.87
N ALA A 36 -9.24 -10.47 6.07
CA ALA A 36 -9.70 -9.22 6.66
C ALA A 36 -8.54 -8.40 7.22
N VAL A 37 -8.68 -7.09 7.12
CA VAL A 37 -7.88 -6.11 7.86
C VAL A 37 -8.83 -5.37 8.78
N PHE A 38 -8.54 -5.38 10.07
CA PHE A 38 -9.30 -4.60 11.03
C PHE A 38 -8.58 -3.26 11.22
N PRO A 39 -9.15 -2.14 10.74
CA PRO A 39 -8.60 -0.83 11.06
C PRO A 39 -8.63 -0.68 12.57
N GLY A 40 -7.46 -0.47 13.18
CA GLY A 40 -7.42 -0.14 14.59
C GLY A 40 -8.21 1.16 14.79
N GLU A 41 -9.10 1.20 15.79
CA GLU A 41 -9.87 2.38 16.18
C GLU A 41 -9.01 3.61 16.50
N ALA A 42 -7.68 3.48 16.48
CA ALA A 42 -6.74 4.55 16.72
C ALA A 42 -6.13 5.16 15.42
N ALA A 43 -6.39 4.57 14.25
CA ALA A 43 -5.91 5.10 12.97
C ALA A 43 -6.56 6.46 12.62
N TRP A 44 -7.84 6.65 12.95
CA TRP A 44 -8.56 7.91 12.67
C TRP A 44 -8.16 9.07 13.60
N LEU A 45 -7.67 8.78 14.80
CA LEU A 45 -7.19 9.77 15.78
C LEU A 45 -5.70 10.06 15.67
N GLY A 46 -4.98 9.43 14.73
CA GLY A 46 -3.52 9.52 14.66
C GLY A 46 -2.79 8.86 15.84
N THR A 47 -3.50 8.06 16.65
CA THR A 47 -2.98 7.37 17.83
C THR A 47 -2.85 5.88 17.61
N ALA A 48 -2.64 5.44 16.35
CA ALA A 48 -2.34 4.05 16.01
C ALA A 48 -1.42 3.47 17.09
N SER A 49 -1.83 2.36 17.71
CA SER A 49 -1.10 1.84 18.86
C SER A 49 0.37 1.69 18.49
N PHE A 50 1.28 2.10 19.38
CA PHE A 50 2.73 2.09 19.12
C PHE A 50 3.25 0.71 18.64
N GLN A 51 2.49 -0.35 18.93
CA GLN A 51 2.70 -1.72 18.44
C GLN A 51 2.31 -1.92 16.97
N GLN A 52 1.15 -1.41 16.53
CA GLN A 52 0.73 -1.43 15.11
C GLN A 52 1.71 -0.64 14.24
N GLN A 53 2.19 0.50 14.74
CA GLN A 53 3.14 1.34 14.00
C GLN A 53 4.50 0.66 13.79
N ARG A 54 4.90 -0.27 14.67
CA ARG A 54 6.17 -1.02 14.55
C ARG A 54 6.05 -2.34 13.83
N ARG A 55 4.88 -2.98 13.85
CA ARG A 55 4.66 -4.30 13.25
C ARG A 55 3.96 -4.25 11.89
N GLY A 56 3.32 -3.13 11.55
CA GLY A 56 2.54 -2.99 10.32
C GLY A 56 1.05 -3.34 10.52
N VAL A 57 0.32 -3.37 9.42
CA VAL A 57 -1.12 -3.66 9.36
C VAL A 57 -1.32 -5.18 9.34
N PRO A 58 -1.94 -5.78 10.38
CA PRO A 58 -2.14 -7.23 10.43
C PRO A 58 -3.23 -7.68 9.45
N ILE A 59 -2.95 -8.75 8.70
CA ILE A 59 -3.89 -9.42 7.82
C ILE A 59 -4.35 -10.70 8.49
N TRP A 60 -5.66 -10.86 8.61
CA TRP A 60 -6.31 -11.97 9.31
C TRP A 60 -6.97 -12.91 8.32
N VAL A 61 -6.87 -14.21 8.57
CA VAL A 61 -7.51 -15.29 7.81
C VAL A 61 -8.09 -16.31 8.79
N ARG A 62 -8.95 -17.20 8.32
CA ARG A 62 -9.39 -18.35 9.13
C ARG A 62 -8.22 -19.28 9.41
N ALA A 63 -8.19 -19.89 10.60
CA ALA A 63 -7.12 -20.80 11.00
C ALA A 63 -6.95 -21.96 10.02
N GLU A 64 -8.05 -22.48 9.49
CA GLU A 64 -8.06 -23.56 8.48
C GLU A 64 -7.40 -23.17 7.15
N ASP A 65 -7.46 -21.88 6.78
CA ASP A 65 -6.94 -21.37 5.51
C ASP A 65 -5.52 -20.83 5.61
N ARG A 66 -4.94 -20.78 6.81
CA ARG A 66 -3.64 -20.13 7.04
C ARG A 66 -2.52 -20.63 6.12
N GLU A 67 -2.39 -21.95 5.98
CA GLU A 67 -1.34 -22.54 5.14
C GLU A 67 -1.60 -22.31 3.65
N ARG A 68 -2.86 -22.46 3.22
CA ARG A 68 -3.28 -22.17 1.85
C ARG A 68 -3.03 -20.70 1.48
N ALA A 69 -3.30 -19.79 2.40
CA ALA A 69 -3.11 -18.36 2.25
C ALA A 69 -1.63 -18.00 2.13
N ALA A 70 -0.78 -18.57 2.97
CA ALA A 70 0.67 -18.39 2.88
C ALA A 70 1.20 -18.85 1.51
N ALA A 71 0.81 -20.06 1.08
CA ALA A 71 1.22 -20.60 -0.21
C ALA A 71 0.66 -19.82 -1.42
N ALA A 72 -0.50 -19.16 -1.28
CA ALA A 72 -1.05 -18.29 -2.33
C ALA A 72 -0.21 -17.02 -2.51
N LEU A 73 0.16 -16.37 -1.40
CA LEU A 73 1.02 -15.18 -1.44
C LEU A 73 2.43 -15.51 -1.97
N GLU A 74 3.01 -16.63 -1.57
CA GLU A 74 4.32 -17.05 -2.07
C GLU A 74 4.33 -17.31 -3.58
N ARG A 75 3.29 -17.96 -4.11
CA ARG A 75 3.14 -18.21 -5.56
C ARG A 75 3.05 -16.90 -6.35
N GLN A 76 2.23 -15.96 -5.90
CA GLN A 76 2.10 -14.68 -6.58
C GLN A 76 3.43 -13.88 -6.59
N ILE A 77 4.22 -13.96 -5.52
CA ILE A 77 5.56 -13.35 -5.49
C ILE A 77 6.46 -14.01 -6.53
N ALA A 78 6.45 -15.34 -6.62
CA ALA A 78 7.23 -16.07 -7.62
C ALA A 78 6.84 -15.66 -9.05
N ASP A 79 5.54 -15.59 -9.34
CA ASP A 79 5.00 -15.17 -10.65
C ASP A 79 5.36 -13.71 -10.99
N SER A 80 5.61 -12.86 -9.98
CA SER A 80 5.99 -11.44 -10.19
C SER A 80 7.50 -11.26 -10.40
N VAL A 81 8.34 -12.13 -9.83
CA VAL A 81 9.80 -12.06 -9.92
C VAL A 81 10.32 -12.70 -11.21
N ASP A 82 9.58 -13.64 -11.79
CA ASP A 82 9.94 -14.35 -13.04
C ASP A 82 9.72 -13.53 -14.33
N ILE A 83 9.52 -12.22 -14.22
CA ILE A 83 9.51 -11.34 -15.40
C ILE A 83 10.96 -11.15 -15.83
N ASP A 84 11.31 -11.68 -17.00
CA ASP A 84 12.58 -11.42 -17.66
C ASP A 84 12.60 -9.98 -18.19
N TRP A 85 13.05 -9.05 -17.34
CA TRP A 85 13.15 -7.64 -17.67
C TRP A 85 14.16 -7.36 -18.80
N ASP A 86 15.01 -8.32 -19.17
CA ASP A 86 15.94 -8.19 -20.30
C ASP A 86 15.22 -8.37 -21.66
N GLU A 87 14.05 -9.00 -21.70
CA GLU A 87 13.23 -9.15 -22.92
C GLU A 87 12.24 -7.97 -23.12
N VAL A 88 12.04 -7.13 -22.10
CA VAL A 88 11.07 -6.02 -22.16
C VAL A 88 11.68 -4.78 -22.83
N GLU A 89 11.40 -4.59 -24.12
CA GLU A 89 11.78 -3.38 -24.87
C GLU A 89 10.91 -2.18 -24.47
N VAL A 90 11.47 -1.25 -23.68
CA VAL A 90 10.76 -0.05 -23.17
C VAL A 90 10.82 1.18 -24.09
N GLY A 91 11.39 1.04 -25.30
CA GLY A 91 11.54 2.12 -26.28
C GLY A 91 12.62 3.15 -25.92
N GLU A 92 13.09 3.89 -26.93
CA GLU A 92 14.07 4.97 -26.73
C GLU A 92 13.36 6.21 -26.14
N PRO A 93 13.89 6.85 -25.09
CA PRO A 93 13.32 8.11 -24.61
C PRO A 93 13.45 9.18 -25.69
N ASP A 94 12.34 9.81 -26.04
CA ASP A 94 12.32 10.95 -26.95
C ASP A 94 13.29 12.04 -26.47
N ALA A 95 13.89 12.78 -27.41
CA ALA A 95 14.89 13.81 -27.11
C ALA A 95 14.38 14.89 -26.13
N GLU A 96 13.05 15.09 -26.06
CA GLU A 96 12.38 15.98 -25.12
C GLU A 96 12.42 15.44 -23.67
N THR A 97 12.33 14.11 -23.49
CA THR A 97 12.44 13.44 -22.18
C THR A 97 13.89 13.40 -21.68
N ARG A 98 14.88 13.42 -22.58
CA ARG A 98 16.31 13.41 -22.22
C ARG A 98 16.75 14.70 -21.52
N GLN A 99 16.17 15.85 -21.87
CA GLN A 99 16.45 17.13 -21.19
C GLN A 99 15.93 17.17 -19.74
N VAL A 100 14.96 16.31 -19.41
CA VAL A 100 14.41 16.19 -18.06
C VAL A 100 15.34 15.42 -17.12
N ALA A 101 16.12 14.47 -17.64
CA ALA A 101 17.01 13.63 -16.84
C ALA A 101 18.29 14.36 -16.36
N GLU A 102 18.71 15.43 -17.05
CA GLU A 102 19.94 16.17 -16.73
C GLU A 102 19.71 17.41 -15.84
N GLY A 103 18.45 17.71 -15.47
CA GLY A 103 18.09 18.83 -14.59
C GLY A 103 17.90 18.38 -13.14
N GLY A 104 18.95 18.51 -12.33
CA GLY A 104 18.98 18.16 -10.90
C GLY A 104 17.71 18.49 -10.11
N SER A 105 17.24 17.51 -9.34
CA SER A 105 15.96 17.40 -8.62
C SER A 105 15.68 18.45 -7.53
N LEU A 106 16.58 19.41 -7.29
CA LEU A 106 16.37 20.48 -6.32
C LEU A 106 15.54 21.66 -6.87
N GLY A 107 15.56 21.89 -8.19
CA GLY A 107 14.84 23.02 -8.81
C GLY A 107 13.33 22.81 -8.96
N ARG A 108 12.87 21.57 -9.17
CA ARG A 108 11.44 21.26 -9.38
C ARG A 108 10.63 21.27 -8.09
N LEU A 109 11.24 20.93 -6.96
CA LEU A 109 10.56 20.94 -5.65
C LEU A 109 10.24 22.39 -5.21
N LEU A 110 11.08 23.36 -5.59
CA LEU A 110 10.82 24.79 -5.38
C LEU A 110 9.72 25.36 -6.31
N LEU A 111 9.49 24.76 -7.48
CA LEU A 111 8.46 25.21 -8.43
C LEU A 111 7.03 24.76 -8.04
N ILE A 112 6.91 23.62 -7.35
CA ILE A 112 5.59 23.08 -6.95
C ILE A 112 5.08 23.76 -5.67
N LEU A 113 5.98 24.21 -4.79
CA LEU A 113 5.64 24.86 -3.52
C LEU A 113 4.69 26.07 -3.65
N PRO A 114 4.91 27.06 -4.55
CA PRO A 114 4.00 28.20 -4.68
C PRO A 114 2.61 27.80 -5.22
N VAL A 115 2.55 26.77 -6.08
CA VAL A 115 1.29 26.27 -6.65
C VAL A 115 0.46 25.59 -5.56
N VAL A 116 1.08 24.76 -4.74
CA VAL A 116 0.41 24.10 -3.60
C VAL A 116 -0.07 25.14 -2.57
N LEU A 117 0.74 26.16 -2.28
CA LEU A 117 0.35 27.26 -1.39
C LEU A 117 -0.85 28.07 -1.92
N ALA A 118 -0.88 28.35 -3.23
CA ALA A 118 -1.99 29.07 -3.85
C ALA A 118 -3.31 28.27 -3.79
N ILE A 119 -3.25 26.97 -4.02
CA ILE A 119 -4.42 26.08 -3.93
C ILE A 119 -4.92 26.01 -2.48
N ALA A 120 -4.03 25.84 -1.51
CA ALA A 120 -4.40 25.82 -0.09
C ALA A 120 -5.05 27.13 0.35
N ALA A 121 -4.49 28.28 -0.05
CA ALA A 121 -5.05 29.59 0.25
C ALA A 121 -6.44 29.79 -0.39
N ALA A 122 -6.63 29.35 -1.64
CA ALA A 122 -7.92 29.43 -2.31
C ALA A 122 -9.01 28.59 -1.60
N VAL A 123 -8.66 27.39 -1.13
CA VAL A 123 -9.59 26.53 -0.37
C VAL A 123 -9.98 27.18 0.96
N VAL A 124 -9.04 27.80 1.68
CA VAL A 124 -9.32 28.50 2.94
C VAL A 124 -10.20 29.72 2.71
N LEU A 125 -9.91 30.53 1.69
CA LEU A 125 -10.72 31.71 1.34
C LEU A 125 -12.14 31.32 0.91
N LEU A 126 -12.29 30.23 0.15
CA LEU A 126 -13.60 29.71 -0.24
C LEU A 126 -14.42 29.27 0.97
N ARG A 127 -13.78 28.64 1.97
CA ARG A 127 -14.45 28.25 3.22
C ARG A 127 -14.90 29.46 4.04
N LEU A 128 -14.06 30.49 4.13
CA LEU A 128 -14.40 31.73 4.84
C LEU A 128 -15.49 32.53 4.14
N ALA A 129 -15.59 32.51 2.81
CA ALA A 129 -16.62 33.21 2.06
C ALA A 129 -18.01 32.53 2.12
N VAL A 130 -18.05 31.24 2.49
CA VAL A 130 -19.28 30.45 2.59
C VAL A 130 -19.84 30.41 4.02
N THR A 131 -19.16 31.06 4.98
CA THR A 131 -19.61 31.19 6.38
C THR A 131 -20.15 32.60 6.63
#